data_AF-A0A8C9G6H3-F1
#
_entry.id   AF-A0A8C9G6H3-F1
#
_cell.length_a   1.000
_cell.length_b   1.000
_cell.length_c   1.000
_cell.angle_alpha   90.00
_cell.angle_beta   90.00
_cell.angle_gamma   90.00
#
_symmetry.space_group_name_H-M   'P 1'
#
loop_
_entity.id
_entity.type
_entity.pdbx_description
1 polymer ?
#
loop_
_entity_poly.entity_id
_entity_poly.type
_entity_poly.pdbx_seq_one_letter_code
_entity_poly.pdbx_strand_id
1 'polypeptide(L)'
;SSAKCGACGPGYATPLDAMKGPREEIVYLPCIYRNTGIQKPDYLATVDVDPKSPHYCQVIHRLPMPNLKDELHHSGWNACSSCFGDTTKSRNRLILPCLISSRIYVVDVGTDPRAPRIHKVRLDDLKYLFFLWC
;
A
#
# COMPACT_ATOMS: atom_id res chain seq x y z
N SER A 1 -7.93 11.50 13.18
CA SER A 1 -7.24 11.07 14.42
C SER A 1 -7.36 9.57 14.59
N SER A 2 -6.29 8.81 14.32
CA SER A 2 -6.23 7.39 14.66
C SER A 2 -6.25 7.26 16.18
N ALA A 3 -7.29 6.64 16.75
CA ALA A 3 -7.27 6.24 18.16
C ALA A 3 -6.10 5.26 18.35
N LYS A 4 -4.95 5.76 18.84
CA LYS A 4 -3.84 4.91 19.28
C LYS A 4 -4.26 4.26 20.59
N CYS A 5 -4.97 3.14 20.50
CA CYS A 5 -4.93 2.18 21.58
C CYS A 5 -3.47 1.71 21.69
N GLY A 6 -2.75 2.16 22.72
CA GLY A 6 -1.35 1.80 22.97
C GLY A 6 -1.12 0.31 23.24
N ALA A 7 -2.18 -0.50 23.23
CA ALA A 7 -2.17 -1.94 23.47
C ALA A 7 -2.77 -2.77 22.32
N CYS A 8 -3.14 -2.15 21.20
CA CYS A 8 -3.81 -2.84 20.09
C CYS A 8 -2.85 -2.96 18.90
N GLY A 9 -2.64 -4.19 18.42
CA GLY A 9 -2.01 -4.46 17.11
C GLY A 9 -2.77 -3.80 15.94
N PRO A 10 -2.30 -3.91 14.69
CA PRO A 10 -2.89 -3.19 13.56
C PRO A 10 -4.33 -3.65 13.26
N GLY A 11 -5.17 -2.72 12.81
CA GLY A 11 -6.53 -2.99 12.37
C GLY A 11 -7.56 -2.95 13.51
N TYR A 12 -8.59 -3.79 13.39
CA TYR A 12 -9.77 -3.79 14.26
C TYR A 12 -10.13 -5.22 14.67
N ALA A 13 -10.71 -5.41 15.85
CA ALA A 13 -11.10 -6.73 16.37
C ALA A 13 -12.22 -7.38 15.53
N THR A 14 -13.16 -6.56 15.04
CA THR A 14 -14.34 -7.03 14.31
C THR A 14 -14.63 -6.16 13.08
N PRO A 15 -15.39 -6.67 12.09
CA PRO A 15 -15.87 -5.85 10.98
C PRO A 15 -16.71 -4.65 11.43
N LEU A 16 -17.53 -4.79 12.47
CA LEU A 16 -18.36 -3.70 12.98
C LEU A 16 -17.52 -2.57 13.59
N ASP A 17 -16.40 -2.90 14.23
CA ASP A 17 -15.45 -1.89 14.72
C ASP A 17 -14.73 -1.20 13.57
N ALA A 18 -14.39 -1.95 12.51
CA ALA A 18 -13.78 -1.38 11.30
C ALA A 18 -14.71 -0.37 10.60
N MET A 19 -16.02 -0.64 10.54
CA MET A 19 -17.02 0.28 9.99
C MET A 19 -17.13 1.60 10.77
N LYS A 20 -16.76 1.61 12.06
CA LYS A 20 -16.73 2.81 12.91
C LYS A 20 -15.37 3.52 12.88
N GLY A 21 -14.41 2.99 12.15
CA GLY A 21 -13.08 3.55 12.00
C GLY A 21 -13.10 4.95 11.36
N PRO A 22 -12.02 5.73 11.52
CA PRO A 22 -11.87 6.98 10.80
C PRO A 22 -11.91 6.73 9.29
N ARG A 23 -12.53 7.65 8.55
CA ARG A 23 -12.47 7.66 7.10
C ARG A 23 -11.03 7.83 6.62
N GLU A 24 -10.73 7.19 5.51
CA GLU A 24 -9.45 7.26 4.83
C GLU A 24 -9.22 8.67 4.27
N GLU A 25 -7.99 9.17 4.41
CA GLU A 25 -7.57 10.47 3.87
C GLU A 25 -6.73 10.32 2.59
N ILE A 26 -6.19 9.13 2.33
CA ILE A 26 -5.37 8.83 1.14
C ILE A 26 -5.65 7.43 0.59
N VAL A 27 -5.43 7.26 -0.71
CA VAL A 27 -5.51 5.96 -1.42
C VAL A 27 -4.23 5.75 -2.24
N TYR A 28 -3.69 4.52 -2.21
CA TYR A 28 -2.57 4.12 -3.06
C TYR A 28 -3.08 3.33 -4.26
N LEU A 29 -2.68 3.72 -5.47
CA LEU A 29 -3.12 3.08 -6.71
C LEU A 29 -1.92 2.63 -7.55
N PRO A 30 -1.79 1.32 -7.85
CA PRO A 30 -0.90 0.85 -8.89
C PRO A 30 -1.30 1.45 -10.24
N CYS A 31 -0.33 2.00 -10.97
CA CYS A 31 -0.54 2.60 -12.28
C CYS A 31 0.41 1.95 -13.29
N ILE A 32 -0.16 1.37 -14.34
CA ILE A 32 0.51 0.44 -15.24
C ILE A 32 0.67 1.10 -16.62
N TYR A 33 1.87 1.04 -17.20
CA TYR A 33 2.12 1.47 -18.57
C TYR A 33 2.23 0.31 -19.57
N ARG A 34 2.28 -0.93 -19.10
CA ARG A 34 2.32 -2.10 -19.97
C ARG A 34 1.14 -2.09 -20.96
N ASN A 35 1.42 -2.44 -22.21
CA ASN A 35 0.46 -2.46 -23.33
C ASN A 35 -0.17 -1.10 -23.69
N THR A 36 0.35 0.02 -23.20
CA THR A 36 -0.10 1.37 -23.61
C THR A 36 0.72 1.98 -24.75
N GLY A 37 1.83 1.35 -25.14
CA GLY A 37 2.84 1.91 -26.07
C GLY A 37 3.82 2.88 -25.41
N ILE A 38 3.58 3.29 -24.16
CA ILE A 38 4.47 4.18 -23.40
C ILE A 38 5.60 3.38 -22.76
N GLN A 39 6.85 3.71 -23.09
CA GLN A 39 8.03 3.09 -22.48
C GLN A 39 8.45 3.79 -21.18
N LYS A 40 7.66 3.62 -20.13
CA LYS A 40 7.95 4.11 -18.78
C LYS A 40 7.71 3.02 -17.74
N PRO A 41 8.40 3.07 -16.58
CA PRO A 41 8.11 2.13 -15.51
C PRO A 41 6.73 2.41 -14.93
N ASP A 42 6.10 1.35 -14.45
CA ASP A 42 4.88 1.47 -13.63
C ASP A 42 5.19 2.31 -12.38
N TYR A 43 4.16 2.83 -11.73
CA TYR A 43 4.33 3.66 -10.53
C TYR A 43 3.19 3.46 -9.55
N LEU A 44 3.44 3.80 -8.29
CA LEU A 44 2.40 3.89 -7.27
C LEU A 44 1.96 5.35 -7.15
N ALA A 45 0.69 5.64 -7.41
CA ALA A 45 0.09 6.94 -7.14
C ALA A 45 -0.40 7.01 -5.69
N THR A 46 -0.13 8.11 -5.01
CA THR A 46 -0.83 8.49 -3.77
C THR A 46 -1.86 9.56 -4.12
N VAL A 47 -3.13 9.28 -3.85
CA VAL A 47 -4.26 10.18 -4.10
C VAL A 47 -4.78 10.69 -2.77
N ASP A 48 -4.98 12.00 -2.65
CA ASP A 48 -5.65 12.61 -1.51
C ASP A 48 -7.18 12.49 -1.68
N VAL A 49 -7.84 11.90 -0.69
CA VAL A 49 -9.29 11.66 -0.69
C VAL A 49 -9.99 12.31 0.50
N ASP A 50 -9.31 13.18 1.25
CA ASP A 50 -9.95 14.00 2.29
C ASP A 50 -10.69 15.19 1.65
N PRO A 51 -12.04 15.28 1.76
CA PRO A 51 -12.81 16.39 1.19
C PRO A 51 -12.44 17.76 1.76
N LYS A 52 -11.72 17.82 2.88
CA LYS A 52 -11.24 19.06 3.50
C LYS A 52 -9.86 19.49 2.99
N SER A 53 -9.16 18.61 2.26
CA SER A 53 -7.84 18.91 1.72
C SER A 53 -7.93 19.84 0.51
N PRO A 54 -7.03 20.84 0.36
CA PRO A 54 -6.93 21.62 -0.87
C PRO A 54 -6.49 20.76 -2.08
N HIS A 55 -6.01 19.54 -1.83
CA HIS A 55 -5.61 18.58 -2.85
C HIS A 55 -6.63 17.45 -3.05
N TYR A 56 -7.87 17.60 -2.55
CA TYR A 56 -8.91 16.59 -2.69
C TYR A 56 -9.07 16.12 -4.16
N CYS A 57 -9.11 14.80 -4.36
CA CYS A 57 -9.18 14.13 -5.66
C CYS A 57 -7.97 14.37 -6.58
N GLN A 58 -6.79 14.70 -6.02
CA GLN A 58 -5.56 14.87 -6.78
C GLN A 58 -4.53 13.80 -6.46
N VAL A 59 -3.70 13.47 -7.46
CA VAL A 59 -2.48 12.68 -7.25
C VAL A 59 -1.43 13.57 -6.60
N ILE A 60 -1.19 13.36 -5.31
CA ILE A 60 -0.25 14.16 -4.50
C ILE A 60 1.19 13.62 -4.54
N HIS A 61 1.37 12.35 -4.93
CA HIS A 61 2.69 11.75 -5.08
C HIS A 61 2.69 10.63 -6.12
N ARG A 62 3.82 10.46 -6.81
CA ARG A 62 4.07 9.35 -7.75
C ARG A 62 5.40 8.72 -7.41
N LEU A 63 5.38 7.46 -7.00
CA LEU A 63 6.58 6.66 -6.78
C LEU A 63 6.84 5.78 -8.01
N PRO A 64 7.74 6.17 -8.93
CA PRO A 64 8.08 5.32 -10.07
C PRO A 64 8.83 4.07 -9.61
N MET A 65 8.48 2.93 -10.21
CA MET A 65 9.25 1.70 -10.02
C MET A 65 10.58 1.79 -10.80
N PRO A 66 11.62 1.09 -10.33
CA PRO A 66 12.94 1.17 -10.96
C PRO A 66 13.03 0.38 -12.28
N ASN A 67 12.08 -0.51 -12.58
CA ASN A 67 12.15 -1.39 -13.75
C ASN A 67 10.97 -1.20 -14.70
N LEU A 68 11.21 -1.46 -15.99
CA LEU A 68 10.20 -1.48 -17.03
C LEU A 68 9.47 -2.84 -17.06
N LYS A 69 8.22 -2.82 -17.56
CA LYS A 69 7.42 -4.00 -17.92
C LYS A 69 7.11 -4.95 -16.75
N ASP A 70 6.97 -4.41 -15.54
CA ASP A 70 6.63 -5.15 -14.33
C ASP A 70 5.18 -5.64 -14.32
N GLU A 71 4.24 -4.75 -14.67
CA GLU A 71 2.80 -4.92 -14.46
C GLU A 71 2.44 -5.04 -12.97
N LEU A 72 2.46 -3.91 -12.27
CA LEU A 72 1.92 -3.82 -10.91
C LEU A 72 0.42 -4.15 -10.93
N HIS A 73 0.02 -5.33 -10.44
CA HIS A 73 -1.35 -5.81 -10.66
C HIS A 73 -2.23 -5.74 -9.40
N HIS A 74 -1.71 -6.21 -8.28
CA HIS A 74 -2.40 -6.20 -6.99
C HIS A 74 -1.50 -5.57 -5.92
N SER A 75 -2.09 -5.20 -4.79
CA SER A 75 -1.37 -4.64 -3.65
C SER A 75 -1.97 -5.10 -2.34
N GLY A 76 -1.13 -5.40 -1.35
CA GLY A 76 -1.56 -5.82 -0.01
C GLY A 76 -0.74 -5.19 1.11
N TRP A 77 -1.25 -5.21 2.33
CA TRP A 77 -0.56 -4.69 3.51
C TRP A 77 0.27 -5.77 4.19
N ASN A 78 1.44 -5.41 4.73
CA ASN A 78 2.28 -6.37 5.48
C ASN A 78 1.67 -6.89 6.79
N ALA A 79 0.68 -6.17 7.33
CA ALA A 79 -0.09 -6.56 8.51
C ALA A 79 -1.47 -5.87 8.46
N CYS A 80 -2.51 -6.55 8.91
CA CYS A 80 -3.89 -6.05 8.93
C CYS A 80 -4.61 -6.53 10.20
N SER A 81 -5.94 -6.45 10.22
CA SER A 81 -6.77 -6.87 11.36
C SER A 81 -6.57 -8.32 11.79
N SER A 82 -6.02 -9.20 10.93
CA SER A 82 -5.63 -10.56 11.34
C SER A 82 -4.52 -10.60 12.39
N CYS A 83 -3.78 -9.50 12.54
CA CYS A 83 -2.79 -9.29 13.60
C CYS A 83 -3.34 -8.42 14.75
N PHE A 84 -4.65 -8.26 14.88
CA PHE A 84 -5.24 -7.50 15.98
C PHE A 84 -4.78 -8.07 17.32
N GLY A 85 -4.36 -7.20 18.24
CA GLY A 85 -3.79 -7.57 19.53
C GLY A 85 -2.29 -7.91 19.53
N ASP A 86 -1.66 -8.13 18.38
CA ASP A 86 -0.20 -8.29 18.28
C ASP A 86 0.49 -6.92 18.16
N THR A 87 0.96 -6.41 19.29
CA THR A 87 1.65 -5.10 19.38
C THR A 87 3.04 -5.10 18.74
N THR A 88 3.59 -6.27 18.37
CA THR A 88 4.87 -6.36 17.67
C THR A 88 4.75 -6.10 16.17
N LYS A 89 3.51 -6.03 15.64
CA LYS A 89 3.24 -5.79 14.22
C LYS A 89 2.80 -4.36 13.97
N SER A 90 3.00 -3.91 12.74
CA SER A 90 2.56 -2.59 12.29
C SER A 90 2.19 -2.64 10.83
N ARG A 91 1.06 -2.01 10.48
CA ARG A 91 0.62 -1.79 9.10
C ARG A 91 1.33 -0.55 8.54
N ASN A 92 2.53 -0.74 8.03
CA ASN A 92 3.41 0.35 7.60
C ASN A 92 4.18 0.05 6.30
N ARG A 93 3.92 -1.10 5.67
CA ARG A 93 4.45 -1.46 4.36
C ARG A 93 3.34 -1.89 3.42
N LEU A 94 3.43 -1.42 2.19
CA LEU A 94 2.63 -1.91 1.07
C LEU A 94 3.47 -2.90 0.26
N ILE A 95 2.89 -4.04 -0.05
CA ILE A 95 3.50 -5.13 -0.82
C ILE A 95 2.91 -5.09 -2.23
N LEU A 96 3.76 -4.88 -3.22
CA LEU A 96 3.40 -4.71 -4.62
C LEU A 96 4.07 -5.78 -5.49
N PRO A 97 3.43 -6.94 -5.67
CA PRO A 97 3.88 -7.95 -6.61
C PRO A 97 3.62 -7.50 -8.06
N CYS A 98 4.55 -7.88 -8.93
CA CYS A 98 4.53 -7.60 -10.36
C CYS A 98 4.14 -8.88 -11.10
N LEU A 99 3.04 -8.84 -11.86
CA LEU A 99 2.46 -10.04 -12.46
C LEU A 99 3.42 -10.71 -13.46
N ILE A 100 4.26 -9.94 -14.15
CA ILE A 100 5.04 -10.47 -15.27
C ILE A 100 6.51 -10.68 -14.95
N SER A 101 7.10 -9.80 -14.14
CA SER A 101 8.52 -9.91 -13.79
C SER A 101 8.79 -10.76 -12.56
N SER A 102 7.73 -11.13 -11.83
CA SER A 102 7.79 -11.78 -10.51
C SER A 102 8.56 -10.99 -9.44
N ARG A 103 8.87 -9.71 -9.70
CA ARG A 103 9.42 -8.81 -8.69
C ARG A 103 8.36 -8.46 -7.66
N ILE A 104 8.79 -8.28 -6.42
CA ILE A 104 7.96 -7.79 -5.33
C ILE A 104 8.62 -6.52 -4.79
N TYR A 105 7.90 -5.40 -4.89
CA TYR A 105 8.29 -4.15 -4.26
C TYR A 105 7.66 -4.05 -2.88
N VAL A 106 8.50 -3.84 -1.87
CA VAL A 106 8.08 -3.49 -0.52
C VAL A 106 8.23 -1.98 -0.38
N VAL A 107 7.12 -1.28 -0.18
CA VAL A 107 7.05 0.18 -0.10
C VAL A 107 6.83 0.60 1.35
N ASP A 108 7.67 1.50 1.86
CA ASP A 108 7.48 2.16 3.15
C ASP A 108 6.49 3.31 3.02
N VAL A 109 5.38 3.17 3.76
CA VAL A 109 4.32 4.17 3.90
C VAL A 109 4.16 4.62 5.37
N GLY A 110 4.98 4.07 6.28
CA GLY A 110 4.91 4.40 7.70
C GLY A 110 5.68 5.66 8.07
N THR A 111 6.72 5.99 7.31
CA THR A 111 7.53 7.19 7.57
C THR A 111 6.87 8.45 7.05
N ASP A 112 6.38 8.40 5.81
CA ASP A 112 5.56 9.45 5.22
C ASP A 112 4.47 8.78 4.35
N PRO A 113 3.22 8.72 4.83
CA PRO A 113 2.12 8.16 4.04
C PRO A 113 1.81 8.95 2.77
N ARG A 114 2.07 10.26 2.74
CA ARG A 114 1.78 11.11 1.57
C ARG A 114 2.89 11.03 0.52
N ALA A 115 4.11 10.66 0.90
CA ALA A 115 5.24 10.41 -0.01
C ALA A 115 5.93 9.05 0.22
N PRO A 116 5.30 7.93 -0.23
CA PRO A 116 5.88 6.59 -0.08
C PRO A 116 7.23 6.41 -0.77
N ARG A 117 8.04 5.49 -0.26
CA ARG A 117 9.35 5.15 -0.84
C ARG A 117 9.60 3.65 -0.90
N ILE A 118 10.43 3.21 -1.83
CA ILE A 118 10.84 1.81 -1.91
C ILE A 118 11.70 1.48 -0.69
N HIS A 119 11.26 0.49 0.09
CA HIS A 119 12.02 -0.07 1.19
C HIS A 119 12.89 -1.22 0.74
N LYS A 120 12.35 -2.10 -0.12
CA LYS A 120 13.06 -3.28 -0.62
C LYS A 120 12.49 -3.76 -1.95
N VAL A 121 13.33 -4.40 -2.74
CA VAL A 121 12.91 -5.17 -3.93
C VAL A 121 13.33 -6.62 -3.74
N ARG A 122 12.44 -7.56 -4.04
CA ARG A 122 12.71 -9.01 -4.01
C ARG A 122 12.33 -9.64 -5.35
N LEU A 123 13.02 -10.74 -5.67
CA LEU A 123 12.63 -11.68 -6.73
C LEU A 123 12.03 -12.89 -6.04
N ASP A 124 10.93 -13.42 -6.59
CA ASP A 124 10.38 -14.76 -6.27
C ASP A 124 10.39 -15.12 -4.78
N ASP A 125 9.60 -14.40 -3.97
CA ASP A 125 9.42 -14.74 -2.57
C ASP A 125 7.97 -15.15 -2.30
N LEU A 126 7.75 -16.47 -2.29
CA LEU A 126 6.46 -17.11 -2.04
C LEU A 126 5.82 -16.69 -0.71
N LYS A 127 6.60 -16.16 0.24
CA LYS A 127 6.06 -15.65 1.50
C LYS A 127 5.11 -14.46 1.31
N TYR A 128 5.22 -13.75 0.18
CA TYR A 128 4.35 -12.61 -0.11
C TYR A 128 3.10 -12.96 -0.92
N LEU A 129 3.00 -14.18 -1.48
CA LEU A 129 1.77 -14.62 -2.14
C LEU A 129 0.59 -14.68 -1.16
N PHE A 130 0.84 -14.91 0.12
CA PHE A 130 -0.20 -14.88 1.16
C PHE A 130 -0.86 -13.51 1.33
N PHE A 131 -0.20 -12.41 0.98
CA PHE A 131 -0.74 -11.06 1.12
C PHE A 131 -1.64 -10.62 -0.06
N LEU A 132 -1.77 -11.45 -1.09
CA LEU A 132 -2.63 -11.17 -2.25
C LEU A 132 -4.09 -11.59 -2.06
N TRP A 133 -4.41 -12.31 -0.99
CA TRP A 133 -5.71 -12.95 -0.76
C TRP A 133 -6.41 -12.51 0.53
N CYS A 134 -6.03 -11.37 1.11
CA CYS A 134 -6.70 -10.75 2.26
C CYS A 134 -7.06 -9.29 1.98
#